data_AF-A0A6B3F116-F1
#
_entry.id   AF-A0A6B3F116-F1
#
_cell.length_a   1.000
_cell.length_b   1.000
_cell.length_c   1.000
_cell.angle_alpha   90.00
_cell.angle_beta   90.00
_cell.angle_gamma   90.00
#
_symmetry.space_group_name_H-M   'P 1'
#
loop_
_entity.id
_entity.type
_entity.pdbx_description
1 polymer ?
#
loop_
_entity_poly.entity_id
_entity_poly.type
_entity_poly.pdbx_seq_one_letter_code
_entity_poly.pdbx_strand_id
1 'polypeptide(L)' 'HHTLWNMSDRGIPRSFRMMEGFGVHTFRLQNAAGETTLVKFHWKPKLGVHSLVWEEAQLAAGADPDFHRRDL' A
#
# COMPACT_ATOMS: atom_id res chain seq x y z
N HIS A 1 6.15 -12.52 -9.74
CA HIS A 1 4.99 -12.33 -8.84
C HIS A 1 4.62 -10.85 -8.69
N HIS A 2 5.52 -9.97 -8.25
CA HIS A 2 5.19 -8.55 -7.99
C HIS A 2 4.64 -7.79 -9.21
N THR A 3 5.05 -8.13 -10.43
CA THR A 3 4.47 -7.55 -11.66
C THR A 3 2.94 -7.68 -11.70
N LEU A 4 2.38 -8.80 -11.25
CA LEU A 4 0.92 -8.99 -11.22
C LEU A 4 0.23 -8.05 -10.22
N TRP A 5 0.91 -7.69 -9.12
CA TRP A 5 0.40 -6.68 -8.19
C TRP A 5 0.37 -5.30 -8.83
N ASN A 6 1.45 -4.91 -9.49
CA ASN A 6 1.55 -3.59 -10.13
C ASN A 6 0.63 -3.44 -11.35
N MET A 7 0.32 -4.55 -12.06
CA MET A 7 -0.61 -4.54 -13.19
C MET A 7 -2.08 -4.70 -12.78
N SER A 8 -2.36 -4.94 -11.49
CA SER A 8 -3.72 -4.84 -10.94
C SER A 8 -3.99 -3.42 -10.46
N ASP A 9 -5.23 -3.12 -10.07
CA ASP A 9 -5.60 -1.81 -9.52
C ASP A 9 -4.85 -1.45 -8.23
N ARG A 10 -4.13 -2.40 -7.60
CA ARG A 10 -3.18 -2.10 -6.51
C ARG A 10 -2.07 -1.11 -6.92
N GLY A 11 -1.74 -1.03 -8.22
CA GLY A 11 -0.76 -0.09 -8.77
C GLY A 11 -1.27 1.35 -8.90
N ILE A 12 -2.59 1.57 -8.81
CA ILE A 12 -3.25 2.87 -8.98
C ILE A 12 -4.20 3.16 -7.79
N PRO A 13 -3.66 3.33 -6.56
CA PRO A 13 -4.48 3.53 -5.37
C PRO A 13 -5.27 4.84 -5.45
N ARG A 14 -6.46 4.88 -4.81
CA ARG A 14 -7.29 6.09 -4.75
C ARG A 14 -6.68 7.19 -3.87
N SER A 15 -5.92 6.79 -2.85
CA SER A 15 -5.28 7.65 -1.85
C SER A 15 -4.26 6.82 -1.08
N PHE A 16 -3.18 7.45 -0.59
CA PHE A 16 -2.27 6.81 0.36
C PHE A 16 -2.96 6.36 1.65
N ARG A 17 -4.07 6.98 2.02
CA ARG A 17 -4.88 6.64 3.20
C ARG A 17 -5.74 5.37 3.00
N MET A 18 -5.81 4.86 1.77
CA MET A 18 -6.68 3.76 1.34
C MET A 18 -5.90 2.60 0.68
N MET A 19 -4.61 2.44 1.00
CA MET A 19 -3.80 1.33 0.52
C MET A 19 -3.23 0.50 1.67
N GLU A 20 -3.00 -0.79 1.43
CA GLU A 20 -2.30 -1.65 2.37
C GLU A 20 -0.79 -1.42 2.33
N GLY A 21 -0.13 -1.57 3.47
CA GLY A 21 1.33 -1.58 3.58
C GLY A 21 1.85 -2.94 4.05
N PHE A 22 2.99 -3.37 3.52
CA PHE A 22 3.61 -4.65 3.87
C PHE A 22 5.11 -4.47 4.10
N GLY A 23 5.64 -5.08 5.16
CA GLY A 23 7.09 -5.08 5.41
C GLY A 23 7.89 -5.96 4.45
N VAL A 24 7.20 -6.81 3.68
CA VAL A 24 7.72 -7.77 2.66
C VAL A 24 8.67 -8.84 3.23
N HIS A 25 9.74 -8.44 3.90
CA HIS A 25 10.73 -9.33 4.51
C HIS A 25 10.19 -10.06 5.74
N THR A 26 10.81 -11.18 6.05
CA THR A 26 10.60 -11.89 7.31
C THR A 26 11.54 -11.27 8.35
N PHE A 27 10.96 -10.79 9.44
CA PHE A 27 11.71 -10.23 10.57
C PHE A 27 11.69 -11.19 11.75
N ARG A 28 12.43 -10.86 12.80
CA ARG A 28 12.41 -11.58 14.09
C ARG A 28 12.06 -10.60 15.20
N LEU A 29 11.06 -10.92 16.01
CA LEU A 29 10.84 -10.26 17.29
C LEU A 29 11.45 -11.10 18.39
N GLN A 30 11.99 -10.43 19.41
CA GLN A 30 12.53 -11.06 20.61
C GLN A 30 11.77 -10.53 21.83
N ASN A 31 11.37 -11.43 22.74
CA ASN A 31 10.73 -11.05 24.00
C ASN A 31 11.76 -10.80 25.11
N ALA A 32 11.30 -10.38 26.29
CA ALA A 32 12.18 -10.07 27.43
C ALA A 32 12.95 -11.30 27.98
N ALA A 33 12.49 -12.52 27.69
CA ALA A 33 13.18 -13.77 28.06
C ALA A 33 14.20 -14.22 27.00
N GLY A 34 14.36 -13.48 25.90
CA GLY A 34 15.29 -13.79 24.81
C GLY A 34 14.74 -14.75 23.75
N GLU A 35 13.51 -15.23 23.90
CA GLU A 35 12.84 -16.11 22.92
C GLU A 35 12.45 -15.31 21.68
N THR A 36 12.34 -16.00 20.53
CA THR A 36 12.17 -15.31 19.25
C THR A 36 11.05 -15.87 18.39
N THR A 37 10.41 -15.01 17.61
CA THR A 37 9.34 -15.39 16.66
C THR A 37 9.54 -14.68 15.33
N LEU A 38 9.31 -15.39 14.23
CA LEU A 38 9.35 -14.81 12.88
C LEU A 38 8.07 -14.06 12.58
N VAL A 39 8.17 -12.84 12.03
CA VAL A 39 7.01 -11.98 11.79
C VAL A 39 7.02 -11.34 10.40
N LYS A 40 5.82 -10.98 9.94
CA LYS A 40 5.57 -10.09 8.80
C LYS A 40 4.76 -8.89 9.31
N PHE A 41 5.16 -7.68 8.92
CA PHE A 41 4.42 -6.46 9.28
C PHE A 41 3.38 -6.12 8.22
N HIS A 42 2.20 -5.68 8.70
CA HIS A 42 1.05 -5.32 7.88
C HIS A 42 0.43 -4.01 8.37
N TRP A 43 0.10 -3.14 7.43
CA TRP A 43 -0.68 -1.93 7.66
C TRP A 43 -2.04 -2.09 6.97
N LYS A 44 -3.11 -2.06 7.77
CA LYS A 44 -4.49 -2.17 7.30
C LYS A 44 -5.13 -0.78 7.37
N PRO A 45 -5.49 -0.16 6.23
CA PRO A 45 -6.07 1.17 6.22
C PRO A 45 -7.45 1.16 6.87
N LYS A 46 -7.70 2.09 7.81
CA LYS A 46 -9.01 2.24 8.46
C LYS A 46 -10.10 2.69 7.48
N LEU A 47 -9.71 3.42 6.42
CA LEU A 47 -10.63 3.91 5.39
C LEU A 47 -10.97 2.87 4.32
N GLY A 48 -10.49 1.62 4.45
CA GLY A 48 -10.68 0.58 3.45
C GLY A 48 -9.61 0.60 2.35
N VAL A 49 -9.72 -0.33 1.41
CA VAL A 49 -8.80 -0.49 0.28
C VAL A 49 -9.52 -0.11 -0.99
N HIS A 50 -9.11 1.01 -1.60
CA HIS A 50 -9.75 1.56 -2.78
C HIS A 50 -8.71 1.97 -3.82
N SER A 51 -9.03 1.73 -5.07
CA SER A 51 -8.20 2.05 -6.23
C SER A 51 -9.01 2.83 -7.26
N LEU A 52 -8.28 3.49 -8.17
CA LEU A 52 -8.84 4.06 -9.38
C LEU A 52 -8.99 2.96 -10.44
N VAL A 53 -9.73 3.28 -11.50
CA VAL A 53 -9.60 2.58 -12.79
C VAL A 53 -8.55 3.27 -13.66
N TRP A 54 -7.99 2.56 -14.64
CA TRP A 54 -6.83 3.03 -15.41
C TRP A 54 -7.07 4.35 -16.16
N GLU A 55 -8.23 4.52 -16.78
CA GLU A 55 -8.60 5.73 -17.50
C GLU A 55 -8.70 6.94 -16.56
N GLU A 56 -9.28 6.75 -15.37
CA GLU A 56 -9.38 7.79 -14.34
C GLU A 56 -8.00 8.18 -13.81
N ALA A 57 -7.13 7.20 -13.55
CA ALA A 57 -5.76 7.43 -13.08
C ALA A 57 -4.95 8.28 -14.07
N GLN A 58 -5.05 8.00 -15.38
CA GLN A 58 -4.38 8.78 -16.41
C GLN A 58 -4.89 10.23 -16.48
N LEU A 59 -6.22 10.42 -16.44
CA LEU A 59 -6.83 11.75 -16.47
C LEU A 59 -6.46 12.56 -15.22
N ALA A 60 -6.52 11.94 -14.04
CA ALA A 60 -6.15 12.58 -12.78
C ALA A 60 -4.68 13.02 -12.77
N ALA A 61 -3.75 12.18 -13.26
CA ALA A 61 -2.34 12.52 -13.34
C ALA A 61 -2.05 13.72 -14.27
N GLY A 62 -2.85 13.91 -15.32
CA GLY A 62 -2.75 15.08 -16.20
C GLY A 62 -3.36 16.35 -15.61
N ALA A 63 -4.51 16.22 -14.93
CA ALA A 63 -5.23 17.35 -14.35
C ALA A 63 -4.61 17.86 -13.04
N ASP A 64 -4.11 16.95 -12.21
CA ASP A 64 -3.44 17.24 -10.94
C ASP A 64 -2.34 16.18 -10.67
N PRO A 65 -1.10 16.41 -11.12
CA PRO A 65 0.01 15.49 -10.85
C PRO A 65 0.35 15.40 -9.34
N ASP A 66 -0.17 16.29 -8.51
CA ASP A 66 0.00 16.31 -7.06
C ASP A 66 -1.20 15.71 -6.30
N PHE A 67 -2.11 15.03 -7.00
CA PHE A 67 -3.37 14.53 -6.45
C PHE A 67 -3.24 13.83 -5.10
N HIS A 68 -2.34 12.85 -4.98
CA HIS A 68 -2.13 12.13 -3.72
C HIS A 68 -1.44 12.97 -2.64
N ARG A 69 -0.62 13.97 -3.03
CA ARG A 69 0.04 14.88 -2.10
C ARG A 69 -0.95 15.88 -1.51
N ARG A 70 -1.89 16.37 -2.34
CA ARG A 70 -2.97 17.27 -1.91
C ARG A 70 -4.02 16.55 -1.07
N ASP A 71 -4.29 15.27 -1.36
CA ASP A 71 -5.27 14.45 -0.63
C ASP A 71 -4.86 14.13 0.81
N LEU A 72 -3.55 14.07 1.09
CA LEU A 72 -2.99 13.71 2.39
C LEU A 72 -2.87 14.93 3.32
#